data_AF-A0A0R2GUP5-F1
#
_entry.id   AF-A0A0R2GUP5-F1
#
_cell.length_a   1.000
_cell.length_b   1.000
_cell.length_c   1.000
_cell.angle_alpha   90.00
_cell.angle_beta   90.00
_cell.angle_gamma   90.00
#
_symmetry.space_group_name_H-M   'P 1'
#
loop_
_entity.id
_entity.type
_entity.pdbx_description
1 polymer ?
#
loop_
_entity_poly.entity_id
_entity_poly.type
_entity_poly.pdbx_seq_one_letter_code
_entity_poly.pdbx_strand_id
1 'polypeptide(L)'
;MNLETRLYDERKLGLEQGVKIGIDQGLTQGRQEGLMQGRNEGRVEAIQAALTFFKSQGQTPIEVVGNLSQMFHLSRQTAQNYYDQLTIK
;
A
#
# COMPACT_ATOMS: atom_id res chain seq x y z
N MET A 1 3.29 -18.26 50.28
CA MET A 1 2.50 -18.17 49.03
C MET A 1 2.04 -19.56 48.66
N ASN A 2 0.74 -19.77 48.40
CA ASN A 2 0.19 -21.09 48.09
C ASN A 2 0.18 -21.34 46.56
N LEU A 3 -0.04 -22.59 46.15
CA LEU A 3 -0.03 -23.02 44.75
C LEU A 3 -1.13 -22.32 43.93
N GLU A 4 -2.29 -22.07 44.52
CA GLU A 4 -3.41 -21.39 43.86
C GLU A 4 -3.08 -19.95 43.48
N THR A 5 -2.40 -19.20 44.35
CA THR A 5 -1.96 -17.82 44.03
C THR A 5 -0.96 -17.83 42.88
N ARG A 6 0.00 -18.77 42.86
CA ARG A 6 0.98 -18.87 41.76
C ARG A 6 0.32 -19.18 40.42
N LEU A 7 -0.61 -20.14 40.39
CA LEU A 7 -1.34 -20.49 39.17
C LEU A 7 -2.24 -19.35 38.68
N TYR A 8 -2.81 -18.56 39.60
CA TYR A 8 -3.57 -17.36 39.25
C TYR A 8 -2.67 -16.31 38.59
N ASP A 9 -1.51 -16.02 39.18
CA ASP A 9 -0.56 -15.03 38.65
C ASP A 9 0.02 -15.45 37.30
N GLU A 10 0.38 -16.73 37.12
CA GLU A 10 0.87 -17.27 35.85
C GLU A 10 -0.18 -17.18 34.73
N ARG A 11 -1.44 -17.52 35.02
CA ARG A 11 -2.53 -17.39 34.02
C ARG A 11 -2.77 -15.92 33.66
N LYS A 12 -2.73 -15.03 34.65
CA LYS A 12 -2.89 -13.59 34.43
C LYS A 12 -1.77 -13.05 33.54
N LEU A 13 -0.52 -13.40 33.84
CA LEU A 13 0.65 -13.03 33.04
C LEU A 13 0.55 -13.57 31.61
N GLY A 14 0.17 -14.84 31.44
CA GLY A 14 0.00 -15.45 30.12
C GLY A 14 -1.08 -14.76 29.28
N LEU A 15 -2.20 -14.39 29.91
CA LEU A 15 -3.27 -13.63 29.24
C LEU A 15 -2.81 -12.22 28.85
N GLU A 16 -2.16 -11.50 29.78
CA GLU A 16 -1.64 -10.16 29.52
C GLU A 16 -0.61 -10.15 28.38
N GLN A 17 0.30 -11.13 28.37
CA GLN A 17 1.27 -11.29 27.29
C GLN A 17 0.60 -11.63 25.96
N GLY A 18 -0.35 -12.58 25.97
CA GLY A 18 -1.07 -12.97 24.76
C GLY A 18 -1.86 -11.81 24.14
N VAL A 19 -2.56 -11.04 24.96
CA VAL A 19 -3.30 -9.84 24.53
C VAL A 19 -2.34 -8.79 23.97
N LYS A 20 -1.24 -8.51 24.69
CA LYS A 20 -0.25 -7.52 24.25
C LYS A 20 0.34 -7.91 22.89
N ILE A 21 0.78 -9.16 22.72
CA ILE A 21 1.36 -9.65 21.47
C ILE A 21 0.33 -9.58 20.34
N GLY A 22 -0.91 -10.02 20.58
CA GLY A 22 -1.95 -10.00 19.56
C GLY A 22 -2.30 -8.59 19.08
N ILE A 23 -2.38 -7.62 20.00
CA ILE A 23 -2.62 -6.22 19.66
C ILE A 23 -1.42 -5.63 18.90
N ASP A 24 -0.20 -5.82 19.40
CA ASP A 24 1.01 -5.28 18.77
C ASP A 24 1.17 -5.80 17.34
N GLN A 25 0.93 -7.10 17.12
CA GLN A 25 0.98 -7.72 15.80
C GLN A 25 -0.13 -7.20 14.88
N GLY A 26 -1.39 -7.21 15.35
CA GLY A 26 -2.53 -6.79 14.54
C GLY A 26 -2.44 -5.32 14.12
N LEU A 27 -2.03 -4.42 15.03
CA LEU A 27 -1.83 -3.01 14.72
C LEU A 27 -0.68 -2.79 13.73
N THR A 28 0.44 -3.49 13.92
CA THR A 28 1.60 -3.34 13.03
C THR A 28 1.27 -3.79 11.62
N GLN A 29 0.66 -4.96 11.47
CA GLN A 29 0.30 -5.51 10.17
C GLN A 29 -0.76 -4.64 9.49
N GLY A 30 -1.87 -4.34 10.18
CA GLY A 30 -2.95 -3.54 9.60
C GLY A 30 -2.49 -2.14 9.19
N ARG A 31 -1.60 -1.51 9.96
CA ARG A 31 -1.02 -0.21 9.60
C ARG A 31 -0.13 -0.32 8.36
N GLN A 32 0.73 -1.33 8.26
CA GLN A 32 1.62 -1.50 7.11
C GLN A 32 0.82 -1.77 5.83
N GLU A 33 -0.15 -2.68 5.89
CA GLU A 33 -1.03 -3.01 4.76
C GLU A 33 -1.81 -1.78 4.29
N GLY A 34 -2.47 -1.06 5.22
CA GLY A 34 -3.23 0.13 4.87
C GLY A 34 -2.38 1.25 4.26
N LEU A 35 -1.16 1.46 4.77
CA LEU A 35 -0.23 2.44 4.20
C LEU A 35 0.24 2.05 2.79
N MET A 36 0.50 0.76 2.54
CA MET A 36 0.91 0.27 1.22
C MET A 36 -0.24 0.36 0.22
N GLN A 37 -1.44 -0.05 0.61
CA GLN A 37 -2.64 0.03 -0.23
C GLN A 37 -2.94 1.49 -0.60
N GLY A 38 -3.06 2.38 0.38
CA GLY A 38 -3.36 3.79 0.13
C GLY A 38 -2.30 4.50 -0.73
N ARG A 39 -1.02 4.16 -0.55
CA ARG A 39 0.06 4.67 -1.43
C ARG A 39 -0.08 4.18 -2.87
N ASN A 40 -0.40 2.90 -3.05
CA ASN A 40 -0.57 2.33 -4.39
C ASN A 40 -1.81 2.89 -5.09
N GLU A 41 -2.95 2.97 -4.40
CA GLU A 41 -4.20 3.52 -4.91
C GLU A 41 -4.01 4.99 -5.35
N GLY A 42 -3.52 5.85 -4.45
CA GLY A 42 -3.29 7.26 -4.79
C GLY A 42 -2.28 7.45 -5.93
N ARG A 43 -1.29 6.56 -6.05
CA ARG A 43 -0.34 6.58 -7.16
C ARG A 43 -0.99 6.20 -8.49
N VAL A 44 -1.84 5.18 -8.50
CA VAL A 44 -2.58 4.77 -9.70
C VAL A 44 -3.55 5.87 -10.14
N GLU A 45 -4.30 6.46 -9.20
CA GLU A 45 -5.20 7.59 -9.48
C GLU A 45 -4.47 8.78 -10.09
N ALA A 46 -3.31 9.17 -9.52
CA ALA A 46 -2.50 10.26 -10.04
C ALA A 46 -1.99 9.99 -11.46
N ILE A 47 -1.51 8.77 -11.73
CA ILE A 47 -1.07 8.35 -13.07
C ILE A 47 -2.24 8.39 -14.05
N GLN A 48 -3.43 7.96 -13.66
CA GLN A 48 -4.62 7.97 -14.51
C GLN A 48 -5.10 9.39 -14.82
N ALA A 49 -5.03 10.31 -13.85
CA ALA A 49 -5.32 11.72 -14.06
C ALA A 49 -4.33 12.35 -15.05
N ALA A 50 -3.02 12.10 -14.88
CA ALA A 50 -1.98 12.58 -15.79
C ALA A 50 -2.15 12.02 -17.21
N LEU A 51 -2.45 10.72 -17.32
CA LEU A 51 -2.76 10.07 -18.60
C LEU A 51 -3.92 10.76 -19.32
N THR A 52 -5.03 10.99 -18.60
CA THR A 52 -6.21 11.68 -19.14
C THR A 52 -5.85 13.08 -19.62
N PHE A 53 -5.09 13.82 -18.81
CA PHE A 53 -4.62 15.17 -19.13
C PHE A 53 -3.75 15.19 -20.40
N PHE A 54 -2.76 14.31 -20.52
CA PHE A 54 -1.90 14.24 -21.71
C PHE A 54 -2.67 13.84 -22.96
N LYS A 55 -3.59 12.86 -22.87
CA LYS A 55 -4.46 12.49 -23.99
C LYS A 55 -5.38 13.63 -24.41
N SER A 56 -5.89 14.43 -23.46
CA SER A 56 -6.74 15.60 -23.78
C SER A 56 -5.99 16.69 -24.56
N GLN A 57 -4.67 16.74 -24.45
CA GLN A 57 -3.80 17.65 -25.23
C GLN A 57 -3.45 17.09 -26.61
N GLY A 58 -3.98 15.92 -26.99
CA GLY A 58 -3.69 15.29 -28.29
C GLY A 58 -2.29 14.67 -28.38
N GLN A 59 -1.62 14.44 -27.26
CA GLN A 59 -0.30 13.81 -27.25
C GLN A 59 -0.37 12.36 -27.75
N THR A 60 0.67 11.94 -28.47
CA THR A 60 0.82 10.57 -28.97
C THR A 60 1.12 9.59 -27.82
N PRO A 61 0.86 8.28 -28.00
CA PRO A 61 1.18 7.27 -26.98
C PRO A 61 2.65 7.31 -26.51
N ILE A 62 3.58 7.56 -27.43
CA ILE A 62 5.02 7.60 -27.13
C ILE A 62 5.37 8.80 -26.24
N GLU A 63 4.75 9.96 -26.48
CA GLU A 63 4.93 11.17 -25.68
C GLU A 63 4.30 11.03 -24.31
N VAL A 64 3.08 10.49 -24.24
CA VAL A 64 2.39 10.21 -22.97
C VAL A 64 3.24 9.30 -22.08
N VAL A 65 3.75 8.20 -22.62
CA VAL A 65 4.61 7.27 -21.87
C VAL A 65 5.92 7.93 -21.42
N GLY A 66 6.51 8.79 -22.27
CA GLY A 66 7.67 9.60 -21.90
C GLY A 66 7.36 10.55 -20.73
N ASN A 67 6.25 11.27 -20.81
CA ASN A 67 5.83 12.24 -19.79
C ASN A 67 5.47 11.54 -18.47
N LEU A 68 4.80 10.39 -18.50
CA LEU A 68 4.55 9.57 -17.32
C LEU A 68 5.86 9.05 -16.69
N SER A 69 6.82 8.63 -17.52
CA SER A 69 8.14 8.19 -17.07
C SER A 69 8.87 9.32 -16.33
N GLN A 70 8.86 10.54 -16.88
CA GLN A 70 9.50 11.70 -16.25
C GLN A 70 8.77 12.17 -14.99
N MET A 71 7.44 12.35 -15.06
CA MET A 71 6.64 12.93 -13.98
C MET A 71 6.58 12.04 -12.74
N PHE A 72 6.55 10.71 -12.91
CA PHE A 72 6.44 9.75 -11.81
C PHE A 72 7.75 9.01 -11.51
N HIS A 73 8.87 9.45 -12.10
CA HIS A 73 10.19 8.82 -11.99
C HIS A 73 10.14 7.30 -12.25
N LEU A 74 9.41 6.93 -13.30
CA LEU A 74 9.18 5.56 -13.71
C LEU A 74 10.16 5.14 -14.80
N SER A 75 10.52 3.86 -14.84
CA SER A 75 11.16 3.31 -16.03
C SER A 75 10.22 3.43 -17.24
N ARG A 76 10.77 3.55 -18.46
CA ARG A 76 10.00 3.55 -19.71
C ARG A 76 9.05 2.35 -19.78
N GLN A 77 9.53 1.15 -19.42
CA GLN A 77 8.71 -0.06 -19.43
C GLN A 77 7.56 0.01 -18.42
N THR A 78 7.83 0.50 -17.21
CA THR A 78 6.77 0.62 -16.19
C THR A 78 5.72 1.65 -16.60
N ALA A 79 6.14 2.79 -17.17
CA ALA A 79 5.21 3.78 -17.70
C ALA A 79 4.39 3.24 -18.88
N GLN A 80 5.00 2.43 -19.75
CA GLN A 80 4.30 1.72 -20.83
C GLN A 80 3.25 0.77 -20.27
N ASN A 81 3.59 -0.05 -19.27
CA ASN A 81 2.64 -0.96 -18.65
C ASN A 81 1.43 -0.22 -18.04
N TYR A 82 1.67 0.92 -17.38
CA TYR A 82 0.57 1.76 -16.87
C TYR A 82 -0.31 2.32 -18.00
N TYR A 83 0.32 2.81 -19.07
CA TYR A 83 -0.42 3.29 -20.23
C TYR A 83 -1.30 2.17 -20.82
N ASP A 84 -0.75 0.98 -21.03
CA ASP A 84 -1.48 -0.16 -21.61
C ASP A 84 -2.64 -0.57 -20.71
N GLN A 85 -2.39 -0.77 -19.41
CA GLN A 85 -3.40 -1.18 -18.43
C GLN A 85 -4.56 -0.20 -18.30
N LEU A 86 -4.28 1.12 -18.40
CA LEU A 86 -5.28 2.16 -18.19
C LEU A 86 -5.99 2.61 -19.47
N THR A 87 -5.52 2.16 -20.65
CA THR A 87 -6.13 2.51 -21.95
C THR A 87 -6.87 1.37 -22.62
N ILE A 88 -6.63 0.11 -22.22
CA ILE A 88 -7.42 -1.04 -22.68
C ILE A 88 -8.76 -1.03 -21.92
N LYS A 89 -9.83 -0.63 -22.61
CA LYS A 89 -11.24 -0.86 -22.24
C LYS A 89 -11.96 -1.52 -23.40
#